data_AF-A0A137NRI5-F1
#
_entry.id   AF-A0A137NRI5-F1
#
_cell.length_a   1.000
_cell.length_b   1.000
_cell.length_c   1.000
_cell.angle_alpha   90.00
_cell.angle_beta   90.00
_cell.angle_gamma   90.00
#
_symmetry.space_group_name_H-M   'P 1'
#
loop_
_entity.id
_entity.type
_entity.pdbx_description
1 polymer ?
#
loop_
_entity_poly.entity_id
_entity_poly.type
_entity_poly.pdbx_seq_one_letter_code
_entity_poly.pdbx_strand_id
1 'polypeptide(L)'
;MLSAQIIDYDNKLIPQIVFFVSKLELGVFGGLLKFSIHMNQEWIVELLSPSFEEKCISNYFQTFHPMITYISKYKFYTNINVICPVLKSVILLVGYSSISRQSRELLKYLKHLAIVQLKKNMFNIRVSICQALFIYSYYLLFQGLGKQSLEYFHQAYLMTSALGIDKDNPGLNEIDKDERKCIRFTSYYHDSHLSSTISIQPIYLFLTPRWTPLNPVYQTNPDSKNPNEFLIAECICLTIKCYKIYFTVPANLMNKYSQLTLSNPQTFLRDNNAQVIYVLQTLFNHSLIRTLDLHLNLSVKFKSCEELQIVKNFAKMHVGLYHSLIIILNSQFSPANPTLELDKSTKKQLWSAEALYRITIDVNPL
;
A
#
# COMPACT_ATOMS: atom_id res chain seq x y z
N MET A 1 17.79 -16.50 11.21
CA MET A 1 16.65 -15.67 10.79
C MET A 1 15.82 -15.34 12.02
N LEU A 2 15.23 -14.14 12.09
CA LEU A 2 14.41 -13.65 13.22
C LEU A 2 13.30 -14.64 13.57
N SER A 3 12.77 -15.34 12.57
CA SER A 3 11.85 -16.46 12.67
C SER A 3 12.34 -17.63 13.52
N ALA A 4 13.50 -18.19 13.21
CA ALA A 4 14.15 -19.25 13.99
C ALA A 4 14.45 -18.77 15.42
N GLN A 5 14.80 -17.50 15.57
CA GLN A 5 15.05 -16.86 16.87
C GLN A 5 13.76 -16.63 17.67
N ILE A 6 12.61 -16.40 17.03
CA ILE A 6 11.29 -16.31 17.67
C ILE A 6 10.78 -17.71 18.04
N ILE A 7 11.01 -18.70 17.17
CA ILE A 7 10.61 -20.10 17.32
C ILE A 7 11.34 -20.76 18.51
N ASP A 8 12.63 -20.49 18.70
CA ASP A 8 13.41 -21.11 19.78
C ASP A 8 13.19 -20.46 21.16
N TYR A 9 12.56 -19.28 21.22
CA TYR A 9 12.71 -18.38 22.37
C TYR A 9 11.50 -18.29 23.31
N ASP A 10 10.27 -18.35 22.79
CA ASP A 10 9.08 -18.29 23.65
C ASP A 10 8.02 -19.29 23.19
N ASN A 11 8.10 -20.50 23.76
CA ASN A 11 7.18 -21.60 23.48
C ASN A 11 5.70 -21.24 23.73
N LYS A 12 5.41 -20.15 24.45
CA LYS A 12 4.03 -19.66 24.67
C LYS A 12 3.57 -18.69 23.56
N LEU A 13 4.50 -18.00 22.90
CA LEU A 13 4.23 -17.19 21.69
C LEU A 13 4.16 -18.04 20.42
N ILE A 14 4.78 -19.24 20.41
CA ILE A 14 4.78 -20.20 19.29
C ILE A 14 3.37 -20.39 18.67
N PRO A 15 2.31 -20.73 19.42
CA PRO A 15 0.99 -20.95 18.81
C PRO A 15 0.39 -19.68 18.21
N GLN A 16 0.79 -18.51 18.69
CA GLN A 16 0.17 -17.22 18.35
C GLN A 16 0.80 -16.58 17.11
N ILE A 17 2.11 -16.73 16.90
CA ILE A 17 2.82 -16.03 15.83
C ILE A 17 3.61 -16.90 14.84
N VAL A 18 3.80 -18.21 15.08
CA VAL A 18 4.53 -19.10 14.14
C VAL A 18 3.90 -19.12 12.74
N PHE A 19 2.57 -19.07 12.67
CA PHE A 19 1.86 -18.95 11.40
C PHE A 19 2.19 -17.64 10.67
N PHE A 20 2.31 -16.53 11.40
CA PHE A 20 2.63 -15.22 10.82
C PHE A 20 4.10 -15.15 10.38
N VAL A 21 5.01 -15.66 11.23
CA VAL A 21 6.45 -15.65 11.02
C VAL A 21 6.89 -16.55 9.85
N SER A 22 6.38 -17.77 9.76
CA SER A 22 6.65 -18.66 8.61
C SER A 22 6.09 -18.10 7.29
N LYS A 23 4.99 -17.35 7.35
CA LYS A 23 4.40 -16.66 6.19
C LYS A 23 5.14 -15.39 5.78
N LEU A 24 5.73 -14.69 6.75
CA LEU A 24 6.69 -13.58 6.56
C LEU A 24 7.89 -14.03 5.72
N GLU A 25 8.52 -15.14 6.08
CA GLU A 25 9.69 -15.64 5.36
C GLU A 25 9.39 -16.11 3.93
N LEU A 26 8.18 -16.63 3.72
CA LEU A 26 7.76 -17.17 2.42
C LEU A 26 7.10 -16.10 1.51
N GLY A 27 6.77 -14.92 2.04
CA GLY A 27 6.02 -13.88 1.34
C GLY A 27 4.58 -14.31 0.97
N VAL A 28 3.99 -15.25 1.73
CA VAL A 28 2.67 -15.85 1.46
C VAL A 28 1.81 -15.75 2.71
N PHE A 29 1.25 -14.56 2.97
CA PHE A 29 0.18 -14.42 3.94
C PHE A 29 -1.16 -14.53 3.23
N GLY A 30 -1.66 -15.75 3.13
CA GLY A 30 -2.96 -16.00 2.51
C GLY A 30 -2.86 -17.27 1.70
N GLY A 31 -3.83 -18.17 1.89
CA GLY A 31 -3.86 -19.43 1.15
C GLY A 31 -3.99 -19.21 -0.35
N LEU A 32 -3.90 -20.31 -1.10
CA LEU A 32 -4.28 -20.32 -2.52
C LEU A 32 -5.75 -19.93 -2.68
N LEU A 33 -6.05 -19.15 -3.73
CA LEU A 33 -7.42 -18.78 -4.07
C LEU A 33 -8.19 -20.01 -4.57
N LYS A 34 -8.97 -20.64 -3.68
CA LYS A 34 -9.98 -21.63 -4.04
C LYS A 34 -11.35 -20.96 -4.02
N PHE A 35 -12.02 -20.92 -5.17
CA PHE A 35 -13.36 -20.33 -5.30
C PHE A 35 -14.41 -21.44 -5.29
N SER A 36 -15.20 -21.49 -4.22
CA SER A 36 -16.55 -22.05 -4.24
C SER A 36 -17.48 -20.93 -3.77
N ILE A 37 -18.43 -20.54 -4.61
CA ILE A 37 -19.39 -19.46 -4.31
C ILE A 37 -20.70 -20.13 -3.93
N HIS A 38 -21.16 -19.89 -2.70
CA HIS A 38 -22.46 -20.36 -2.25
C HIS A 38 -23.40 -19.16 -2.18
N MET A 39 -24.44 -19.17 -3.01
CA MET A 39 -25.41 -18.09 -3.03
C MET A 39 -26.38 -18.24 -1.85
N ASN A 40 -26.54 -17.18 -1.06
CA ASN A 40 -27.58 -17.10 -0.04
C ASN A 40 -28.35 -15.78 -0.20
N GLN A 41 -29.55 -15.71 0.38
CA GLN A 41 -30.44 -14.58 0.20
C GLN A 41 -29.91 -13.29 0.83
N GLU A 42 -29.14 -13.39 1.91
CA GLU A 42 -28.59 -12.25 2.65
C GLU A 42 -27.63 -11.42 1.80
N TRP A 43 -26.66 -12.04 1.13
CA TRP A 43 -25.71 -11.27 0.33
C TRP A 43 -26.30 -10.78 -0.99
N ILE A 44 -27.34 -11.44 -1.52
CA ILE A 44 -28.07 -10.96 -2.70
C ILE A 44 -28.80 -9.65 -2.38
N VAL A 45 -29.48 -9.58 -1.24
CA VAL A 45 -30.16 -8.35 -0.78
C VAL A 45 -29.16 -7.23 -0.60
N GLU A 46 -27.99 -7.51 -0.03
CA GLU A 46 -26.93 -6.52 0.14
C GLU A 46 -26.37 -6.02 -1.21
N LEU A 47 -26.04 -6.95 -2.12
CA LEU A 47 -25.50 -6.62 -3.45
C LEU A 47 -26.47 -5.79 -4.29
N LEU A 48 -27.78 -6.07 -4.19
CA LEU A 48 -28.82 -5.40 -4.96
C LEU A 48 -29.36 -4.14 -4.26
N SER A 49 -28.81 -3.77 -3.10
CA SER A 49 -29.18 -2.52 -2.42
C SER A 49 -28.86 -1.32 -3.33
N PRO A 50 -29.78 -0.35 -3.49
CA PRO A 50 -29.53 0.86 -4.29
C PRO A 50 -28.30 1.66 -3.86
N SER A 51 -27.92 1.58 -2.58
CA SER A 51 -26.77 2.31 -2.02
C SER A 51 -25.46 1.49 -2.01
N PHE A 52 -25.49 0.22 -2.45
CA PHE A 52 -24.34 -0.67 -2.36
C PHE A 52 -23.12 -0.11 -3.07
N GLU A 53 -23.30 0.31 -4.32
CA GLU A 53 -22.23 0.85 -5.16
C GLU A 53 -21.65 2.14 -4.58
N GLU A 54 -22.51 3.11 -4.25
CA GLU A 54 -22.09 4.38 -3.68
C GLU A 54 -21.31 4.19 -2.37
N LYS A 55 -21.79 3.30 -1.50
CA LYS A 55 -21.12 2.96 -0.24
C LYS A 55 -19.74 2.37 -0.49
N CYS A 56 -19.59 1.44 -1.43
CA CYS A 56 -18.29 0.85 -1.76
C CYS A 56 -17.33 1.90 -2.34
N ILE A 57 -17.80 2.74 -3.26
CA ILE A 57 -16.98 3.81 -3.86
C ILE A 57 -16.54 4.82 -2.80
N SER A 58 -17.46 5.25 -1.93
CA SER A 58 -17.14 6.15 -0.81
C SER A 58 -16.07 5.55 0.09
N ASN A 59 -16.23 4.28 0.48
CA ASN A 59 -15.25 3.60 1.32
C ASN A 59 -13.89 3.47 0.63
N TYR A 60 -13.85 3.13 -0.66
CA TYR A 60 -12.59 3.11 -1.42
C TYR A 60 -11.86 4.46 -1.33
N PHE A 61 -12.56 5.57 -1.57
CA PHE A 61 -11.94 6.90 -1.53
C PHE A 61 -11.57 7.39 -0.12
N GLN A 62 -12.25 6.88 0.91
CA GLN A 62 -11.98 7.24 2.30
C GLN A 62 -10.85 6.42 2.93
N THR A 63 -10.77 5.12 2.62
CA THR A 63 -9.82 4.21 3.28
C THR A 63 -8.62 3.90 2.41
N PHE A 64 -8.84 3.46 1.17
CA PHE A 64 -7.79 2.86 0.34
C PHE A 64 -7.06 3.88 -0.53
N HIS A 65 -7.80 4.78 -1.18
CA HIS A 65 -7.26 5.81 -2.07
C HIS A 65 -6.20 6.71 -1.42
N PRO A 66 -6.33 7.13 -0.14
CA PRO A 66 -5.29 7.92 0.53
C PRO A 66 -3.97 7.15 0.72
N MET A 67 -4.02 5.81 0.78
CA MET A 67 -2.82 4.98 0.90
C MET A 67 -2.13 4.76 -0.46
N ILE A 68 -2.90 4.70 -1.54
CA ILE A 68 -2.39 4.39 -2.88
C ILE A 68 -3.21 5.11 -3.97
N THR A 69 -2.78 6.31 -4.32
CA THR A 69 -3.54 7.20 -5.23
C THR A 69 -3.15 6.96 -6.69
N TYR A 70 -3.95 6.18 -7.41
CA TYR A 70 -3.79 5.94 -8.85
C TYR A 70 -4.79 6.69 -9.73
N ILE A 71 -5.86 7.23 -9.14
CA ILE A 71 -7.00 7.82 -9.84
C ILE A 71 -7.06 9.32 -9.55
N SER A 72 -7.43 10.16 -10.52
CA SER A 72 -7.92 11.51 -10.19
C SER A 72 -9.34 11.40 -9.65
N LYS A 73 -9.54 11.71 -8.36
CA LYS A 73 -10.88 11.72 -7.75
C LYS A 73 -11.81 12.65 -8.52
N TYR A 74 -11.33 13.82 -8.94
CA TYR A 74 -12.10 14.77 -9.73
C TYR A 74 -12.56 14.16 -11.06
N LYS A 75 -11.63 13.57 -11.82
CA LYS A 75 -11.92 12.91 -13.09
C LYS A 75 -12.87 11.72 -12.93
N PHE A 76 -12.77 10.99 -11.82
CA PHE A 76 -13.63 9.86 -11.52
C PHE A 76 -15.08 10.30 -11.32
N TYR A 77 -15.34 11.29 -10.47
CA TYR A 77 -16.70 11.75 -10.18
C TYR A 77 -17.34 12.50 -11.36
N THR A 78 -16.57 13.30 -12.09
CA THR A 78 -17.06 13.95 -13.33
C THR A 78 -17.48 12.95 -14.41
N ASN A 79 -16.91 11.73 -14.40
CA ASN A 79 -17.19 10.69 -15.37
C ASN A 79 -17.86 9.44 -14.76
N ILE A 80 -18.54 9.58 -13.61
CA ILE A 80 -19.06 8.46 -12.83
C ILE A 80 -19.95 7.51 -13.66
N ASN A 81 -20.74 8.07 -14.58
CA ASN A 81 -21.68 7.32 -15.41
C ASN A 81 -21.02 6.47 -16.51
N VAL A 82 -19.74 6.71 -16.81
CA VAL A 82 -18.99 6.06 -17.91
C VAL A 82 -17.69 5.40 -17.43
N ILE A 83 -17.61 5.07 -16.14
CA ILE A 83 -16.43 4.40 -15.57
C ILE A 83 -16.19 3.06 -16.27
N CYS A 84 -14.91 2.78 -16.57
CA CYS A 84 -14.48 1.49 -17.09
C CYS A 84 -14.95 0.35 -16.18
N PRO A 85 -15.67 -0.67 -16.71
CA PRO A 85 -16.19 -1.78 -15.91
C PRO A 85 -15.12 -2.54 -15.12
N VAL A 86 -13.91 -2.66 -15.68
CA VAL A 86 -12.77 -3.30 -15.01
C VAL A 86 -12.36 -2.53 -13.76
N LEU A 87 -12.14 -1.21 -13.91
CA LEU A 87 -11.79 -0.32 -12.80
C LEU A 87 -12.89 -0.30 -11.74
N LYS A 88 -14.15 -0.18 -12.15
CA LYS A 88 -15.31 -0.22 -11.26
C LYS A 88 -15.36 -1.51 -10.45
N SER A 89 -15.16 -2.67 -11.07
CA SER A 89 -15.18 -3.97 -10.36
C SER A 89 -14.10 -4.07 -9.27
N VAL A 90 -12.91 -3.52 -9.51
CA VAL A 90 -11.81 -3.49 -8.54
C VAL A 90 -12.12 -2.50 -7.41
N ILE A 91 -12.62 -1.30 -7.72
CA ILE A 91 -13.03 -0.30 -6.72
C ILE A 91 -14.11 -0.87 -5.81
N LEU A 92 -15.13 -1.54 -6.36
CA LEU A 92 -16.19 -2.17 -5.57
C LEU A 92 -15.65 -3.24 -4.63
N LEU A 93 -14.78 -4.13 -5.12
CA LEU A 93 -14.12 -5.14 -4.27
C LEU A 93 -13.35 -4.51 -3.11
N VAL A 94 -12.49 -3.55 -3.42
CA VAL A 94 -11.60 -2.93 -2.43
C VAL A 94 -12.41 -2.09 -1.43
N GLY A 95 -13.37 -1.32 -1.92
CA GLY A 95 -14.30 -0.55 -1.09
C GLY A 95 -15.14 -1.43 -0.17
N TYR A 96 -15.67 -2.54 -0.69
CA TYR A 96 -16.41 -3.52 0.11
C TYR A 96 -15.53 -4.16 1.18
N SER A 97 -14.26 -4.46 0.86
CA SER A 97 -13.33 -5.07 1.82
C SER A 97 -12.99 -4.20 3.04
N SER A 98 -13.33 -2.90 2.97
CA SER A 98 -13.15 -1.94 4.07
C SER A 98 -14.40 -1.77 4.94
N ILE A 99 -15.50 -2.47 4.64
CA ILE A 99 -16.76 -2.37 5.39
C ILE A 99 -16.71 -3.26 6.63
N SER A 100 -17.15 -2.73 7.77
CA SER A 100 -17.35 -3.51 8.99
C SER A 100 -18.48 -4.53 8.79
N ARG A 101 -18.25 -5.79 9.20
CA ARG A 101 -19.19 -6.92 9.06
C ARG A 101 -19.57 -7.27 7.61
N GLN A 102 -18.56 -7.43 6.76
CA GLN A 102 -18.73 -7.92 5.40
C GLN A 102 -19.23 -9.38 5.31
N SER A 103 -20.10 -9.67 4.35
CA SER A 103 -20.44 -11.04 3.95
C SER A 103 -19.25 -11.69 3.25
N ARG A 104 -18.79 -12.83 3.78
CA ARG A 104 -17.66 -13.59 3.20
C ARG A 104 -17.96 -14.07 1.79
N GLU A 105 -19.20 -14.49 1.52
CA GLU A 105 -19.61 -14.97 0.19
C GLU A 105 -19.72 -13.81 -0.81
N LEU A 106 -20.24 -12.64 -0.39
CA LEU A 106 -20.24 -11.45 -1.23
C LEU A 106 -18.82 -11.02 -1.59
N LEU A 107 -17.92 -10.98 -0.62
CA LEU A 107 -16.52 -10.63 -0.86
C LEU A 107 -15.86 -11.61 -1.84
N LYS A 108 -16.12 -12.93 -1.70
CA LYS A 108 -15.66 -13.94 -2.67
C LYS A 108 -16.21 -13.69 -4.07
N TYR A 109 -17.50 -13.37 -4.19
CA TYR A 109 -18.15 -13.05 -5.46
C TYR A 109 -17.52 -11.82 -6.12
N LEU A 110 -17.38 -10.70 -5.40
CA LEU A 110 -16.75 -9.48 -5.91
C LEU A 110 -15.30 -9.73 -6.33
N LYS A 111 -14.56 -10.55 -5.56
CA LYS A 111 -13.19 -10.95 -5.88
C LYS A 111 -13.14 -11.76 -7.18
N HIS A 112 -14.05 -12.72 -7.34
CA HIS A 112 -14.17 -13.49 -8.58
C HIS A 112 -14.49 -12.58 -9.77
N LEU A 113 -15.47 -11.68 -9.63
CA LEU A 113 -15.86 -10.72 -10.66
C LEU A 113 -14.67 -9.85 -11.10
N ALA A 114 -13.93 -9.27 -10.16
CA ALA A 114 -12.76 -8.46 -10.45
C ALA A 114 -11.68 -9.26 -11.20
N ILE A 115 -11.39 -10.49 -10.77
CA ILE A 115 -10.42 -11.36 -11.45
C ILE A 115 -10.85 -11.67 -12.88
N VAL A 116 -12.12 -12.01 -13.11
CA VAL A 116 -12.65 -12.31 -14.45
C VAL A 116 -12.51 -11.08 -15.36
N GLN A 117 -12.87 -9.89 -14.86
CA GLN A 117 -12.74 -8.64 -15.61
C GLN A 117 -11.29 -8.30 -15.94
N LEU A 118 -10.38 -8.43 -14.96
CA LEU A 118 -8.95 -8.18 -15.15
C LEU A 118 -8.33 -9.16 -16.14
N LYS A 119 -8.60 -10.46 -16.02
CA LYS A 119 -8.08 -11.49 -16.95
C LYS A 119 -8.56 -11.27 -18.37
N LYS A 120 -9.85 -10.95 -18.56
CA LYS A 120 -10.42 -10.67 -19.89
C LYS A 120 -9.78 -9.44 -20.55
N ASN A 121 -9.32 -8.48 -19.75
CA ASN A 121 -8.78 -7.20 -20.23
C ASN A 121 -7.27 -7.05 -20.00
N MET A 122 -6.58 -8.13 -19.63
CA MET A 122 -5.18 -8.11 -19.17
C MET A 122 -4.21 -7.49 -20.19
N PHE A 123 -4.53 -7.55 -21.48
CA PHE A 123 -3.69 -7.01 -22.57
C PHE A 123 -4.31 -5.78 -23.26
N ASN A 124 -5.45 -5.29 -22.79
CA ASN A 124 -6.10 -4.12 -23.35
C ASN A 124 -5.47 -2.85 -22.73
N ILE A 125 -4.57 -2.21 -23.49
CA ILE A 125 -3.74 -1.10 -23.01
C ILE A 125 -4.60 0.17 -22.87
N ARG A 126 -5.10 0.43 -21.66
CA ARG A 126 -5.86 1.63 -21.29
C ARG A 126 -5.46 2.09 -19.90
N VAL A 127 -5.46 3.41 -19.67
CA VAL A 127 -5.13 4.00 -18.35
C VAL A 127 -6.01 3.41 -17.24
N SER A 128 -7.31 3.27 -17.47
CA SER A 128 -8.25 2.70 -16.49
C SER A 128 -7.98 1.24 -16.14
N ILE A 129 -7.50 0.44 -17.09
CA ILE A 129 -7.13 -0.96 -16.87
C ILE A 129 -5.80 -1.02 -16.12
N CYS A 130 -4.83 -0.18 -16.48
CA CYS A 130 -3.58 -0.02 -15.75
C CYS A 130 -3.81 0.37 -14.28
N GLN A 131 -4.70 1.35 -14.03
CA GLN A 131 -5.11 1.74 -12.68
C GLN A 131 -5.74 0.56 -11.92
N ALA A 132 -6.65 -0.18 -12.57
CA ALA A 132 -7.30 -1.35 -11.97
C ALA A 132 -6.29 -2.44 -11.57
N LEU A 133 -5.31 -2.73 -12.44
CA LEU A 133 -4.24 -3.70 -12.16
C LEU A 133 -3.38 -3.27 -10.97
N PHE A 134 -2.97 -1.99 -10.90
CA PHE A 134 -2.20 -1.50 -9.77
C PHE A 134 -2.99 -1.54 -8.45
N ILE A 135 -4.26 -1.12 -8.47
CA ILE A 135 -5.12 -1.13 -7.28
C ILE A 135 -5.31 -2.57 -6.80
N TYR A 136 -5.62 -3.50 -7.71
CA TYR A 136 -5.81 -4.90 -7.37
C TYR A 136 -4.51 -5.56 -6.87
N SER A 137 -3.38 -5.21 -7.49
CA SER A 137 -2.06 -5.64 -7.04
C SER A 137 -1.78 -5.17 -5.60
N TYR A 138 -2.05 -3.91 -5.28
CA TYR A 138 -1.82 -3.39 -3.93
C TYR A 138 -2.81 -3.97 -2.90
N TYR A 139 -4.05 -4.22 -3.32
CA TYR A 139 -5.03 -4.96 -2.52
C TYR A 139 -4.53 -6.36 -2.15
N LEU A 140 -3.97 -7.11 -3.11
CA LEU A 140 -3.37 -8.41 -2.84
C LEU A 140 -2.16 -8.29 -1.90
N LEU A 141 -1.33 -7.27 -2.07
CA LEU A 141 -0.20 -7.02 -1.18
C LEU A 141 -0.64 -6.77 0.26
N PHE A 142 -1.71 -5.98 0.47
CA PHE A 142 -2.30 -5.77 1.80
C PHE A 142 -2.89 -7.03 2.41
N GLN A 143 -3.47 -7.90 1.57
CA GLN A 143 -3.87 -9.24 2.03
C GLN A 143 -2.68 -10.14 2.34
N GLY A 144 -1.45 -9.71 2.03
CA GLY A 144 -0.19 -10.42 2.14
C GLY A 144 0.02 -11.53 1.10
N LEU A 145 -0.70 -11.44 -0.01
CA LEU A 145 -0.54 -12.28 -1.19
C LEU A 145 0.54 -11.69 -2.13
N GLY A 146 1.74 -11.42 -1.60
CA GLY A 146 2.80 -10.68 -2.30
C GLY A 146 3.20 -11.26 -3.66
N LYS A 147 3.35 -12.59 -3.76
CA LYS A 147 3.66 -13.25 -5.05
C LYS A 147 2.57 -13.05 -6.11
N GLN A 148 1.29 -13.12 -5.71
CA GLN A 148 0.18 -12.88 -6.64
C GLN A 148 0.08 -11.40 -6.99
N SER A 149 0.33 -10.52 -6.03
CA SER A 149 0.41 -9.07 -6.24
C SER A 149 1.43 -8.72 -7.33
N LEU A 150 2.59 -9.38 -7.35
CA LEU A 150 3.65 -9.17 -8.32
C LEU A 150 3.21 -9.41 -9.77
N GLU A 151 2.40 -10.43 -10.04
CA GLU A 151 1.92 -10.74 -11.39
C GLU A 151 1.09 -9.58 -11.98
N TYR A 152 0.16 -9.05 -11.20
CA TYR A 152 -0.65 -7.90 -11.61
C TYR A 152 0.17 -6.60 -11.65
N PHE A 153 1.14 -6.45 -10.75
CA PHE A 153 2.07 -5.32 -10.75
C PHE A 153 2.90 -5.28 -12.04
N HIS A 154 3.50 -6.40 -12.43
CA HIS A 154 4.27 -6.53 -13.67
C HIS A 154 3.45 -6.15 -14.90
N GLN A 155 2.22 -6.63 -14.99
CA GLN A 155 1.37 -6.28 -16.12
C GLN A 155 1.02 -4.79 -16.14
N ALA A 156 0.72 -4.20 -14.98
CA ALA A 156 0.47 -2.77 -14.87
C ALA A 156 1.71 -1.96 -15.29
N TYR A 157 2.91 -2.37 -14.86
CA TYR A 157 4.19 -1.77 -15.25
C TYR A 157 4.42 -1.81 -16.77
N LEU A 158 4.15 -2.95 -17.42
CA LEU A 158 4.27 -3.01 -18.88
C LEU A 158 3.27 -2.06 -19.57
N MET A 159 2.06 -1.93 -19.02
CA MET A 159 1.07 -0.96 -19.52
C MET A 159 1.51 0.48 -19.30
N THR A 160 2.13 0.85 -18.17
CA THR A 160 2.61 2.23 -17.95
C THR A 160 3.64 2.63 -19.00
N SER A 161 4.55 1.70 -19.31
CA SER A 161 5.56 1.90 -20.36
C SER A 161 4.91 2.07 -21.74
N ALA A 162 3.97 1.19 -22.12
CA ALA A 162 3.27 1.28 -23.40
C ALA A 162 2.39 2.54 -23.52
N LEU A 163 1.78 2.99 -22.43
CA LEU A 163 0.99 4.23 -22.37
C LEU A 163 1.87 5.49 -22.33
N GLY A 164 3.19 5.35 -22.16
CA GLY A 164 4.11 6.47 -21.99
C GLY A 164 3.86 7.27 -20.72
N ILE A 165 3.42 6.62 -19.62
CA ILE A 165 3.15 7.29 -18.33
C ILE A 165 4.44 7.81 -17.69
N ASP A 166 5.58 7.19 -17.99
CA ASP A 166 6.89 7.63 -17.50
C ASP A 166 7.44 8.89 -18.19
N LYS A 167 6.78 9.35 -19.26
CA LYS A 167 7.20 10.51 -20.06
C LYS A 167 6.25 11.69 -19.84
N ASP A 168 6.82 12.89 -19.75
CA ASP A 168 6.03 14.12 -19.78
C ASP A 168 5.52 14.33 -21.21
N ASN A 169 4.21 14.17 -21.42
CA ASN A 169 3.58 14.38 -22.72
C ASN A 169 2.97 15.79 -22.78
N PRO A 170 3.56 16.74 -23.53
CA PRO A 170 3.09 18.12 -23.56
C PRO A 170 1.70 18.26 -24.17
N GLY A 171 1.26 17.32 -25.02
CA GLY A 171 -0.04 17.36 -25.72
C GLY A 171 -1.25 16.96 -24.86
N LEU A 172 -1.05 16.51 -23.62
CA LEU A 172 -2.15 16.17 -22.72
C LEU A 172 -2.70 17.41 -22.00
N ASN A 173 -3.99 17.38 -21.65
CA ASN A 173 -4.57 18.38 -20.76
C ASN A 173 -3.99 18.26 -19.34
N GLU A 174 -4.23 19.26 -18.49
CA GLU A 174 -3.61 19.33 -17.16
C GLU A 174 -4.06 18.19 -16.22
N ILE A 175 -5.34 17.82 -16.23
CA ILE A 175 -5.86 16.74 -15.39
C ILE A 175 -5.28 15.38 -15.78
N ASP A 176 -5.10 15.10 -17.07
CA ASP A 176 -4.48 13.87 -17.57
C ASP A 176 -2.98 13.84 -17.28
N LYS A 177 -2.30 14.99 -17.34
CA LYS A 177 -0.90 15.12 -16.92
C LYS A 177 -0.76 14.82 -15.44
N ASP A 178 -1.62 15.38 -14.59
CA ASP A 178 -1.59 15.17 -13.16
C ASP A 178 -1.93 13.72 -12.78
N GLU A 179 -2.97 13.14 -13.38
CA GLU A 179 -3.33 11.72 -13.18
C GLU A 179 -2.16 10.78 -13.54
N ARG A 180 -1.48 11.03 -14.65
CA ARG A 180 -0.29 10.24 -15.04
C ARG A 180 0.87 10.42 -14.06
N LYS A 181 1.08 11.62 -13.53
CA LYS A 181 2.08 11.84 -12.45
C LYS A 181 1.70 11.09 -11.18
N CYS A 182 0.42 11.08 -10.78
CA CYS A 182 -0.06 10.27 -9.67
C CYS A 182 0.25 8.79 -9.90
N ILE A 183 -0.13 8.23 -11.06
CA ILE A 183 0.17 6.82 -11.39
C ILE A 183 1.66 6.56 -11.30
N ARG A 184 2.48 7.42 -11.90
CA ARG A 184 3.93 7.30 -11.91
C ARG A 184 4.54 7.40 -10.51
N PHE A 185 4.14 8.35 -9.66
CA PHE A 185 4.74 8.45 -8.33
C PHE A 185 4.31 7.30 -7.42
N THR A 186 3.03 6.94 -7.49
CA THR A 186 2.45 5.87 -6.67
C THR A 186 2.99 4.50 -7.08
N SER A 187 3.25 4.23 -8.36
CA SER A 187 3.81 2.96 -8.82
C SER A 187 5.22 2.69 -8.28
N TYR A 188 6.04 3.74 -8.06
CA TYR A 188 7.39 3.60 -7.50
C TYR A 188 7.34 3.24 -6.03
N TYR A 189 6.42 3.86 -5.29
CA TYR A 189 6.20 3.52 -3.89
C TYR A 189 5.69 2.08 -3.77
N HIS A 190 4.72 1.69 -4.60
CA HIS A 190 4.22 0.32 -4.66
C HIS A 190 5.33 -0.68 -4.96
N ASP A 191 6.14 -0.44 -5.99
CA ASP A 191 7.28 -1.30 -6.33
C ASP A 191 8.25 -1.49 -5.17
N SER A 192 8.59 -0.40 -4.50
CA SER A 192 9.51 -0.43 -3.35
C SER A 192 8.90 -1.21 -2.18
N HIS A 193 7.63 -0.99 -1.86
CA HIS A 193 6.91 -1.74 -0.83
C HIS A 193 6.83 -3.23 -1.18
N LEU A 194 6.34 -3.56 -2.37
CA LEU A 194 6.23 -4.93 -2.86
C LEU A 194 7.58 -5.64 -2.82
N SER A 195 8.62 -5.02 -3.38
CA SER A 195 9.98 -5.56 -3.40
C SER A 195 10.55 -5.82 -2.01
N SER A 196 10.26 -4.93 -1.06
CA SER A 196 10.64 -5.11 0.34
C SER A 196 9.92 -6.30 0.98
N THR A 197 8.64 -6.48 0.67
CA THR A 197 7.80 -7.54 1.23
C THR A 197 8.15 -8.92 0.69
N ILE A 198 8.48 -9.05 -0.59
CA ILE A 198 8.82 -10.35 -1.21
C ILE A 198 10.32 -10.53 -1.49
N SER A 199 11.17 -9.63 -1.01
CA SER A 199 12.63 -9.67 -1.13
C SER A 199 13.16 -9.78 -2.57
N ILE A 200 12.58 -9.02 -3.49
CA ILE A 200 13.04 -8.91 -4.88
C ILE A 200 13.65 -7.54 -5.19
N GLN A 201 14.18 -7.38 -6.40
CA GLN A 201 14.75 -6.11 -6.83
C GLN A 201 13.61 -5.22 -7.33
N PRO A 202 13.53 -3.95 -6.89
CA PRO A 202 12.57 -3.00 -7.45
C PRO A 202 12.81 -2.81 -8.94
N ILE A 203 11.75 -2.93 -9.74
CA ILE A 203 11.77 -2.75 -11.19
C ILE A 203 12.13 -1.30 -11.54
N TYR A 204 11.64 -0.36 -10.75
CA TYR A 204 11.81 1.06 -10.95
C TYR A 204 13.08 1.63 -10.30
N LEU A 205 13.96 0.80 -9.73
CA LEU A 205 15.14 1.22 -8.94
C LEU A 205 15.96 2.33 -9.61
N PHE A 206 16.18 2.23 -10.93
CA PHE A 206 17.01 3.16 -11.70
C PHE A 206 16.22 4.25 -12.46
N LEU A 207 14.91 4.30 -12.29
CA LEU A 207 14.02 5.16 -13.08
C LEU A 207 13.42 6.32 -12.27
N THR A 208 13.91 6.55 -11.05
CA THR A 208 13.37 7.50 -10.06
C THR A 208 12.95 8.84 -10.69
N PRO A 209 11.64 9.17 -10.79
CA PRO A 209 11.20 10.43 -11.33
C PRO A 209 11.69 11.61 -10.51
N ARG A 210 11.96 12.72 -11.21
CA ARG A 210 12.02 14.03 -10.56
C ARG A 210 10.64 14.37 -10.00
N TRP A 211 10.60 14.83 -8.76
CA TRP A 211 9.37 15.33 -8.17
C TRP A 211 8.85 16.54 -8.94
N THR A 212 7.56 16.49 -9.26
CA THR A 212 6.80 17.63 -9.79
C THR A 212 5.55 17.77 -8.92
N PRO A 213 5.22 18.97 -8.42
CA PRO A 213 4.01 19.16 -7.63
C PRO A 213 2.77 18.63 -8.34
N LEU A 214 1.94 17.93 -7.57
CA LEU A 214 0.59 17.53 -7.96
C LEU A 214 -0.40 18.64 -7.60
N ASN A 215 -1.47 18.77 -8.36
CA ASN A 215 -2.54 19.73 -8.07
C ASN A 215 -3.63 19.07 -7.20
N PRO A 216 -3.83 19.52 -5.93
CA PRO A 216 -4.84 18.97 -5.04
C PRO A 216 -6.27 19.02 -5.62
N VAL A 217 -6.58 19.98 -6.49
CA VAL A 217 -7.91 20.08 -7.12
C VAL A 217 -8.31 18.77 -7.82
N TYR A 218 -7.36 18.04 -8.41
CA TYR A 218 -7.68 16.79 -9.11
C TYR A 218 -7.89 15.60 -8.17
N GLN A 219 -7.72 15.80 -6.86
CA GLN A 219 -8.00 14.83 -5.81
C GLN A 219 -9.25 15.18 -4.99
N THR A 220 -10.03 16.19 -5.39
CA THR A 220 -11.34 16.50 -4.79
C THR A 220 -12.50 15.84 -5.55
N ASN A 221 -13.58 15.52 -4.87
CA ASN A 221 -14.88 15.28 -5.51
C ASN A 221 -15.57 16.64 -5.77
N PRO A 222 -15.83 17.02 -7.04
CA PRO A 222 -16.48 18.30 -7.39
C PRO A 222 -17.90 18.45 -6.82
N ASP A 223 -18.57 17.33 -6.53
CA ASP A 223 -19.94 17.32 -6.01
C ASP A 223 -19.97 17.24 -4.48
N SER A 224 -18.80 17.22 -3.82
CA SER A 224 -18.69 17.10 -2.37
C SER A 224 -19.16 18.36 -1.66
N LYS A 225 -20.05 18.19 -0.67
CA LYS A 225 -20.44 19.26 0.27
C LYS A 225 -19.52 19.36 1.47
N ASN A 226 -18.50 18.51 1.56
CA ASN A 226 -17.58 18.48 2.69
C ASN A 226 -16.61 19.68 2.61
N PRO A 227 -16.61 20.62 3.56
CA PRO A 227 -15.69 21.76 3.55
C PRO A 227 -14.21 21.33 3.63
N ASN A 228 -13.94 20.13 4.16
CA ASN A 228 -12.60 19.59 4.33
C ASN A 228 -12.09 18.80 3.11
N GLU A 229 -12.86 18.72 2.02
CA GLU A 229 -12.49 17.95 0.81
C GLU A 229 -11.14 18.38 0.23
N PHE A 230 -10.90 19.70 0.15
CA PHE A 230 -9.65 20.25 -0.37
C PHE A 230 -8.45 19.97 0.55
N LEU A 231 -8.64 20.05 1.87
CA LEU A 231 -7.61 19.67 2.84
C LEU A 231 -7.23 18.19 2.74
N ILE A 232 -8.22 17.30 2.58
CA ILE A 232 -7.96 15.87 2.35
C ILE A 232 -7.13 15.68 1.08
N ALA A 233 -7.46 16.41 0.01
CA ALA A 233 -6.70 16.39 -1.23
C ALA A 233 -5.26 16.92 -1.07
N GLU A 234 -5.05 18.01 -0.32
CA GLU A 234 -3.71 18.50 0.01
C GLU A 234 -2.91 17.46 0.80
N CYS A 235 -3.54 16.80 1.77
CA CYS A 235 -2.93 15.71 2.53
C CYS A 235 -2.52 14.54 1.62
N ILE A 236 -3.36 14.13 0.66
CA ILE A 236 -3.04 13.07 -0.31
C ILE A 236 -1.82 13.45 -1.16
N CYS A 237 -1.80 14.65 -1.75
CA CYS A 237 -0.67 15.12 -2.54
C CYS A 237 0.61 15.22 -1.69
N LEU A 238 0.49 15.64 -0.43
CA LEU A 238 1.61 15.69 0.51
C LEU A 238 2.14 14.30 0.85
N THR A 239 1.26 13.33 1.06
CA THR A 239 1.62 11.94 1.31
C THR A 239 2.41 11.35 0.14
N ILE A 240 1.97 11.56 -1.10
CA ILE A 240 2.70 11.14 -2.31
C ILE A 240 4.08 11.81 -2.37
N LYS A 241 4.15 13.11 -2.08
CA LYS A 241 5.42 13.86 -2.01
C LYS A 241 6.38 13.25 -0.99
N CYS A 242 5.90 12.97 0.22
CA CYS A 242 6.70 12.41 1.30
C CYS A 242 7.25 11.03 0.92
N TYR A 243 6.41 10.15 0.38
CA TYR A 243 6.86 8.85 -0.13
C TYR A 243 7.94 8.99 -1.18
N LYS A 244 7.70 9.87 -2.16
CA LYS A 244 8.57 10.02 -3.31
C LYS A 244 9.94 10.61 -2.96
N ILE A 245 9.95 11.67 -2.15
CA ILE A 245 11.17 12.42 -1.84
C ILE A 245 11.96 11.75 -0.72
N TYR A 246 11.28 11.27 0.33
CA TYR A 246 11.96 10.84 1.55
C TYR A 246 12.03 9.32 1.69
N PHE A 247 10.94 8.59 1.48
CA PHE A 247 10.91 7.15 1.80
C PHE A 247 11.42 6.22 0.68
N THR A 248 11.29 6.61 -0.59
CA THR A 248 11.64 5.73 -1.72
C THR A 248 13.12 5.34 -1.74
N VAL A 249 14.02 6.31 -1.50
CA VAL A 249 15.47 6.08 -1.52
C VAL A 249 15.93 5.11 -0.43
N PRO A 250 15.65 5.32 0.87
CA PRO A 250 16.07 4.38 1.91
C PRO A 250 15.42 3.01 1.76
N ALA A 251 14.15 2.91 1.34
CA ALA A 251 13.52 1.62 1.08
C ALA A 251 14.20 0.85 -0.06
N ASN A 252 14.58 1.54 -1.14
CA ASN A 252 15.32 0.93 -2.24
C ASN A 252 16.74 0.51 -1.85
N LEU A 253 17.42 1.29 -1.00
CA LEU A 253 18.74 0.92 -0.45
C LEU A 253 18.64 -0.32 0.43
N MET A 254 17.63 -0.38 1.30
CA MET A 254 17.33 -1.55 2.13
C MET A 254 17.15 -2.81 1.26
N ASN A 255 16.34 -2.71 0.20
CA ASN A 255 16.11 -3.83 -0.73
C ASN A 255 17.40 -4.28 -1.41
N LYS A 256 18.17 -3.34 -1.98
CA LYS A 256 19.43 -3.66 -2.64
C LYS A 256 20.40 -4.35 -1.68
N TYR A 257 20.49 -3.87 -0.44
CA TYR A 257 21.37 -4.46 0.55
C TYR A 257 20.91 -5.86 0.97
N SER A 258 19.61 -6.04 1.23
CA SER A 258 19.01 -7.35 1.53
C SER A 258 19.35 -8.40 0.47
N GLN A 259 19.26 -8.02 -0.81
CA GLN A 259 19.63 -8.91 -1.93
C GLN A 259 21.13 -9.23 -1.98
N LEU A 260 22.00 -8.26 -1.71
CA LEU A 260 23.44 -8.48 -1.65
C LEU A 260 23.81 -9.45 -0.52
N THR A 261 23.16 -9.32 0.64
CA THR A 261 23.36 -10.25 1.76
C THR A 261 22.87 -11.66 1.42
N LEU A 262 21.73 -11.80 0.73
CA LEU A 262 21.19 -13.10 0.29
C LEU A 262 22.08 -13.79 -0.76
N SER A 263 22.62 -13.02 -1.71
CA SER A 263 23.43 -13.56 -2.82
C SER A 263 24.89 -13.83 -2.43
N ASN A 264 25.42 -13.13 -1.42
CA ASN A 264 26.81 -13.29 -1.01
C ASN A 264 27.00 -13.19 0.52
N PRO A 265 26.51 -14.19 1.29
CA PRO A 265 26.49 -14.14 2.75
C PRO A 265 27.89 -14.11 3.38
N GLN A 266 28.92 -14.64 2.71
CA GLN A 266 30.29 -14.66 3.25
C GLN A 266 31.01 -13.32 3.16
N THR A 267 30.62 -12.45 2.22
CA THR A 267 31.26 -11.13 2.03
C THR A 267 30.73 -10.08 3.01
N PHE A 268 29.52 -10.28 3.56
CA PHE A 268 28.91 -9.41 4.56
C PHE A 268 29.01 -10.02 5.96
N LEU A 269 30.25 -10.17 6.44
CA LEU A 269 30.56 -10.52 7.84
C LEU A 269 30.02 -9.44 8.82
N ARG A 270 29.80 -9.88 10.07
CA ARG A 270 29.04 -9.21 11.16
C ARG A 270 29.22 -7.68 11.28
N ASP A 271 30.43 -7.15 11.09
CA ASP A 271 30.72 -5.74 11.34
C ASP A 271 30.08 -4.79 10.31
N ASN A 272 29.89 -5.25 9.06
CA ASN A 272 29.27 -4.43 8.01
C ASN A 272 27.74 -4.32 8.18
N ASN A 273 27.09 -5.34 8.75
CA ASN A 273 25.63 -5.34 8.93
C ASN A 273 25.19 -4.30 9.95
N ALA A 274 25.90 -4.16 11.07
CA ALA A 274 25.58 -3.16 12.09
C ALA A 274 25.67 -1.73 11.54
N GLN A 275 26.71 -1.45 10.75
CA GLN A 275 26.88 -0.14 10.10
C GLN A 275 25.77 0.14 9.08
N VAL A 276 25.38 -0.85 8.28
CA VAL A 276 24.33 -0.67 7.27
C VAL A 276 22.96 -0.48 7.91
N ILE A 277 22.62 -1.26 8.95
CA ILE A 277 21.40 -1.06 9.73
C ILE A 277 21.39 0.35 10.31
N TYR A 278 22.50 0.80 10.92
CA TYR A 278 22.62 2.14 11.47
C TYR A 278 22.39 3.24 10.41
N VAL A 279 22.98 3.10 9.22
CA VAL A 279 22.77 4.05 8.11
C VAL A 279 21.31 4.06 7.65
N LEU A 280 20.70 2.90 7.44
CA LEU A 280 19.30 2.79 7.01
C LEU A 280 18.33 3.34 8.06
N GLN A 281 18.53 3.02 9.34
CA GLN A 281 17.76 3.60 10.44
C GLN A 281 17.92 5.12 10.48
N THR A 282 19.12 5.65 10.30
CA THR A 282 19.38 7.10 10.24
C THR A 282 18.61 7.75 9.09
N LEU A 283 18.61 7.14 7.91
CA LEU A 283 17.86 7.65 6.75
C LEU A 283 16.34 7.57 6.97
N PHE A 284 15.83 6.50 7.57
CA PHE A 284 14.40 6.39 7.89
C PHE A 284 13.98 7.40 8.98
N ASN A 285 14.81 7.61 10.00
CA ASN A 285 14.61 8.66 11.00
C ASN A 285 14.53 10.05 10.37
N HIS A 286 15.49 10.37 9.49
CA HIS A 286 15.49 11.61 8.73
C HIS A 286 14.20 11.76 7.90
N SER A 287 13.80 10.69 7.21
CA SER A 287 12.59 10.67 6.37
C SER A 287 11.32 10.92 7.18
N LEU A 288 11.22 10.29 8.37
CA LEU A 288 10.10 10.51 9.28
C LEU A 288 10.07 11.94 9.79
N ILE A 289 11.20 12.49 10.27
CA ILE A 289 11.28 13.87 10.77
C ILE A 289 10.83 14.85 9.69
N ARG A 290 11.38 14.75 8.47
CA ARG A 290 10.99 15.63 7.36
C ARG A 290 9.52 15.52 6.97
N THR A 291 8.96 14.32 7.06
CA THR A 291 7.54 14.09 6.79
C THR A 291 6.66 14.73 7.87
N LEU A 292 7.02 14.59 9.14
CA LEU A 292 6.30 15.21 10.25
C LEU A 292 6.41 16.74 10.21
N ASP A 293 7.58 17.30 9.89
CA ASP A 293 7.75 18.75 9.68
C ASP A 293 6.80 19.28 8.61
N LEU A 294 6.63 18.54 7.50
CA LEU A 294 5.71 18.93 6.43
C LEU A 294 4.24 18.89 6.87
N HIS A 295 3.83 17.86 7.62
CA HIS A 295 2.47 17.82 8.19
C HIS A 295 2.26 18.90 9.24
N LEU A 296 3.26 19.22 10.04
CA LEU A 296 3.21 20.30 11.02
C LEU A 296 3.03 21.65 10.29
N ASN A 297 3.82 21.91 9.26
CA ASN A 297 3.69 23.12 8.43
C ASN A 297 2.33 23.21 7.75
N LEU A 298 1.76 22.09 7.31
CA LEU A 298 0.39 22.05 6.79
C LEU A 298 -0.61 22.40 7.89
N SER A 299 -0.45 21.83 9.09
CA SER A 299 -1.36 22.05 10.23
C SER A 299 -1.41 23.52 10.69
N VAL A 300 -0.32 24.28 10.54
CA VAL A 300 -0.26 25.72 10.89
C VAL A 300 -1.26 26.55 10.06
N LYS A 301 -1.64 26.09 8.86
CA LYS A 301 -2.62 26.79 8.02
C LYS A 301 -4.06 26.63 8.51
N PHE A 302 -4.34 25.63 9.35
CA PHE A 302 -5.68 25.25 9.76
C PHE A 302 -5.92 25.53 11.24
N LYS A 303 -7.17 25.87 11.58
CA LYS A 303 -7.50 26.37 12.93
C LYS A 303 -8.53 25.51 13.65
N SER A 304 -9.34 24.74 12.92
CA SER A 304 -10.37 23.92 13.56
C SER A 304 -9.80 22.58 14.07
N CYS A 305 -10.38 22.07 15.15
CA CYS A 305 -10.01 20.75 15.68
C CYS A 305 -10.21 19.63 14.65
N GLU A 306 -11.22 19.75 13.79
CA GLU A 306 -11.53 18.75 12.75
C GLU A 306 -10.44 18.71 11.67
N GLU A 307 -10.06 19.86 11.11
CA GLU A 307 -8.99 19.96 10.12
C GLU A 307 -7.65 19.43 10.68
N LEU A 308 -7.32 19.78 11.92
CA LEU A 308 -6.12 19.29 12.59
C LEU A 308 -6.16 17.77 12.77
N GLN A 309 -7.34 17.20 13.05
CA GLN A 309 -7.51 15.76 13.18
C GLN A 309 -7.30 15.04 11.83
N ILE A 310 -7.72 15.65 10.71
CA ILE A 310 -7.46 15.13 9.36
C ILE A 310 -5.95 15.07 9.11
N VAL A 311 -5.24 16.19 9.30
CA VAL A 311 -3.77 16.25 9.09
C VAL A 311 -3.05 15.22 9.98
N LYS A 312 -3.48 15.11 11.25
CA LYS A 312 -2.95 14.13 12.20
C LYS A 312 -3.14 12.69 11.75
N ASN A 313 -4.29 12.36 11.15
CA ASN A 313 -4.55 11.01 10.64
C ASN A 313 -3.60 10.64 9.50
N PHE A 314 -3.32 11.57 8.58
CA PHE A 314 -2.32 11.34 7.51
C PHE A 314 -0.89 11.22 8.06
N ALA A 315 -0.51 12.05 9.04
CA ALA A 315 0.79 11.93 9.69
C ALA A 315 0.97 10.55 10.37
N LYS A 316 -0.08 10.03 11.01
CA LYS A 316 -0.08 8.69 11.62
C LYS A 316 0.15 7.57 10.60
N MET A 317 -0.34 7.70 9.38
CA MET A 317 -0.07 6.70 8.32
C MET A 317 1.43 6.59 8.04
N HIS A 318 2.15 7.71 7.95
CA HIS A 318 3.60 7.71 7.76
C HIS A 318 4.38 7.18 8.97
N VAL A 319 3.89 7.43 10.19
CA VAL A 319 4.46 6.80 11.41
C VAL A 319 4.28 5.27 11.36
N GLY A 320 3.10 4.80 10.96
CA GLY A 320 2.83 3.37 10.76
C GLY A 320 3.79 2.74 9.75
N LEU A 321 3.92 3.34 8.57
CA LEU A 321 4.89 2.91 7.55
C LEU A 321 6.32 2.87 8.10
N TYR A 322 6.77 3.93 8.78
CA TYR A 322 8.11 3.99 9.35
C TYR A 322 8.37 2.77 10.25
N HIS A 323 7.43 2.45 11.14
CA HIS A 323 7.57 1.29 12.00
C HIS A 323 7.58 -0.02 11.20
N SER A 324 6.72 -0.19 10.19
CA SER A 324 6.77 -1.33 9.28
C SER A 324 8.14 -1.52 8.63
N LEU A 325 8.74 -0.45 8.12
CA LEU A 325 10.04 -0.51 7.46
C LEU A 325 11.18 -0.84 8.43
N ILE A 326 11.15 -0.30 9.65
CA ILE A 326 12.12 -0.65 10.69
C ILE A 326 12.01 -2.12 11.09
N ILE A 327 10.80 -2.67 11.17
CA ILE A 327 10.57 -4.11 11.43
C ILE A 327 11.16 -4.94 10.31
N ILE A 328 10.85 -4.60 9.06
CA ILE A 328 11.37 -5.31 7.89
C ILE A 328 12.90 -5.29 7.91
N LEU A 329 13.50 -4.10 8.12
CA LEU A 329 14.94 -3.92 8.25
C LEU A 329 15.53 -4.86 9.32
N ASN A 330 15.02 -4.81 10.55
CA ASN A 330 15.53 -5.63 11.65
C ASN A 330 15.29 -7.14 11.44
N SER A 331 14.23 -7.52 10.72
CA SER A 331 13.93 -8.92 10.40
C SER A 331 14.86 -9.51 9.34
N GLN A 332 15.35 -8.67 8.41
CA GLN A 332 16.26 -9.07 7.35
C GLN A 332 17.69 -9.27 7.88
N PHE A 333 18.06 -8.59 8.97
CA PHE A 333 19.42 -8.60 9.52
C PHE A 333 19.43 -9.05 10.99
N SER A 334 19.30 -10.37 11.21
CA SER A 334 19.33 -11.00 12.54
C SER A 334 20.56 -10.58 13.39
N PRO A 335 20.41 -10.43 14.72
CA PRO A 335 21.56 -10.18 15.60
C PRO A 335 22.48 -11.39 15.72
N ALA A 336 23.76 -11.08 15.96
CA ALA A 336 24.88 -12.00 16.13
C ALA A 336 24.67 -13.04 17.24
N ASN A 337 24.08 -12.63 18.37
CA ASN A 337 23.80 -13.50 19.51
C ASN A 337 22.33 -13.33 19.88
N PRO A 338 21.47 -14.35 19.75
CA PRO A 338 20.10 -14.27 20.23
C PRO A 338 20.14 -14.18 21.76
N THR A 339 19.83 -13.01 22.31
CA THR A 339 19.50 -12.93 23.73
C THR A 339 18.19 -13.66 23.94
N LEU A 340 18.15 -14.46 25.01
CA LEU A 340 16.97 -15.13 25.52
C LEU A 340 15.91 -14.11 26.01
N GLU A 341 15.63 -13.00 25.34
CA GLU A 341 14.43 -12.17 25.49
C GLU A 341 14.33 -11.24 24.27
N LEU A 342 13.22 -11.30 23.53
CA LEU A 342 12.88 -10.23 22.57
C LEU A 342 12.74 -8.95 23.37
N ASP A 343 13.56 -7.95 23.05
CA ASP A 343 13.50 -6.66 23.72
C ASP A 343 12.13 -6.00 23.48
N LYS A 344 11.75 -5.11 24.41
CA LYS A 344 10.45 -4.45 24.41
C LYS A 344 10.19 -3.63 23.14
N SER A 345 11.24 -3.11 22.49
CA SER A 345 11.14 -2.37 21.23
C SER A 345 10.76 -3.30 20.09
N THR A 346 11.43 -4.44 19.95
CA THR A 346 11.16 -5.45 18.92
C THR A 346 9.77 -6.07 19.08
N LYS A 347 9.31 -6.36 20.31
CA LYS A 347 7.93 -6.82 20.57
C LYS A 347 6.88 -5.80 20.12
N LYS A 348 7.06 -4.52 20.49
CA LYS A 348 6.16 -3.42 20.10
C LYS A 348 6.11 -3.22 18.58
N GLN A 349 7.27 -3.36 17.95
CA GLN A 349 7.45 -3.34 16.50
C GLN A 349 6.66 -4.49 15.84
N LEU A 350 6.90 -5.75 16.22
CA LEU A 350 6.15 -6.90 15.69
C LEU A 350 4.62 -6.75 15.86
N TRP A 351 4.14 -6.29 17.02
CA TRP A 351 2.72 -5.99 17.22
C TRP A 351 2.20 -4.86 16.35
N SER A 352 3.04 -3.89 15.97
CA SER A 352 2.65 -2.80 15.07
C SER A 352 2.55 -3.26 13.61
N ALA A 353 3.48 -4.11 13.14
CA ALA A 353 3.35 -4.75 11.83
C ALA A 353 2.16 -5.71 11.81
N GLU A 354 2.02 -6.56 12.82
CA GLU A 354 0.87 -7.43 12.97
C GLU A 354 -0.42 -6.62 12.97
N ALA A 355 -0.53 -5.50 13.70
CA ALA A 355 -1.70 -4.63 13.64
C ALA A 355 -1.93 -4.03 12.25
N LEU A 356 -0.89 -3.55 11.56
CA LEU A 356 -0.98 -3.03 10.19
C LEU A 356 -1.49 -4.08 9.19
N TYR A 357 -1.09 -5.35 9.35
CA TYR A 357 -1.54 -6.46 8.49
C TYR A 357 -2.81 -7.18 9.02
N ARG A 358 -3.13 -7.07 10.32
CA ARG A 358 -4.39 -7.55 10.93
C ARG A 358 -5.55 -6.59 10.74
N ILE A 359 -5.31 -5.30 10.45
CA ILE A 359 -6.38 -4.36 10.06
C ILE A 359 -7.17 -4.87 8.84
N THR A 360 -6.61 -5.81 8.05
CA THR A 360 -7.33 -6.48 6.96
C THR A 360 -8.01 -7.80 7.31
N ILE A 361 -7.83 -8.39 8.50
CA ILE A 361 -8.40 -9.71 8.85
C ILE A 361 -9.13 -9.74 10.21
N ASP A 362 -8.83 -8.87 11.18
CA ASP A 362 -9.54 -8.78 12.47
C ASP A 362 -10.01 -7.34 12.75
N VAL A 363 -11.22 -7.01 12.26
CA VAL A 363 -12.05 -5.96 12.86
C VAL A 363 -12.84 -6.58 14.01
N ASN A 364 -12.15 -6.79 15.14
CA ASN A 364 -12.60 -6.55 16.52
C ASN A 364 -11.61 -7.23 17.47
N PRO A 365 -11.30 -6.56 18.58
CA PRO A 365 -11.99 -6.96 19.79
C PRO A 365 -12.75 -5.77 20.36
N LEU A 366 -13.87 -6.09 21.01
CA LEU A 366 -14.53 -5.22 21.97
C LEU A 366 -13.53 -4.53 22.90
#